data_AF-A0AAE7NTL1-F1
#
_entry.id   AF-A0AAE7NTL1-F1
#
_cell.length_a   1.000
_cell.length_b   1.000
_cell.length_c   1.000
_cell.angle_alpha   90.00
_cell.angle_beta   90.00
_cell.angle_gamma   90.00
#
_symmetry.space_group_name_H-M   'P 1'
#
loop_
_entity.id
_entity.type
_entity.pdbx_description
1 polymer ?
#
loop_
_entity_poly.entity_id
_entity_poly.type
_entity_poly.pdbx_seq_one_letter_code
_entity_poly.pdbx_strand_id
1 'polypeptide(L)' 'MSIERMHTPRYWRKRAEEFRTKADNAEHRQVREALSRAAESYDELARRAEAIKTVQDVADRGVLSQ' A
#
# COMPACT_ATOMS: atom_id res chain seq x y z
N MET A 1 12.37 -3.50 -16.52
CA MET A 1 11.77 -3.84 -15.22
C MET A 1 11.72 -2.55 -14.40
N SER A 2 10.60 -1.83 -14.43
CA SER A 2 10.52 -0.47 -13.88
C SER A 2 10.12 -0.49 -12.41
N ILE A 3 11.05 -0.04 -11.57
CA ILE A 3 10.88 0.20 -10.13
C ILE A 3 9.80 1.28 -9.87
N GLU A 4 9.47 2.07 -10.89
CA GLU A 4 8.43 3.12 -10.88
C GLU A 4 7.01 2.60 -10.58
N ARG A 5 6.73 1.30 -10.75
CA ARG A 5 5.41 0.71 -10.38
C ARG A 5 5.33 0.21 -8.93
N MET A 6 6.46 0.11 -8.23
CA MET A 6 6.53 -0.51 -6.90
C MET A 6 5.99 0.38 -5.77
N HIS A 7 5.70 1.66 -6.02
CA HIS A 7 5.18 2.59 -5.01
C HIS A 7 3.74 3.05 -5.27
N THR A 8 3.07 2.45 -6.26
CA THR A 8 1.66 2.81 -6.49
C THR A 8 0.79 2.31 -5.34
N PRO A 9 -0.22 3.08 -4.91
CA PRO A 9 -1.13 2.64 -3.84
C PRO A 9 -1.83 1.32 -4.18
N ARG A 10 -2.06 1.06 -5.47
CA ARG A 10 -2.59 -0.22 -5.97
C ARG A 10 -1.65 -1.40 -5.74
N TYR A 11 -0.33 -1.19 -5.84
CA TYR A 11 0.66 -2.22 -5.53
C TYR A 11 0.65 -2.55 -4.03
N TRP A 12 0.63 -1.54 -3.17
CA TRP A 12 0.60 -1.73 -1.73
C TRP A 12 -0.68 -2.42 -1.25
N ARG A 13 -1.85 -2.06 -1.79
CA ARG A 13 -3.10 -2.79 -1.50
C ARG A 13 -3.06 -4.24 -1.94
N LYS A 14 -2.53 -4.52 -3.14
CA LYS A 14 -2.38 -5.90 -3.62
C LYS A 14 -1.50 -6.73 -2.68
N ARG A 15 -0.39 -6.16 -2.20
CA ARG A 15 0.48 -6.81 -1.20
C ARG A 15 -0.26 -7.05 0.10
N ALA A 16 -0.97 -6.05 0.64
CA ALA A 16 -1.75 -6.20 1.86
C ALA A 16 -2.75 -7.35 1.77
N GLU A 17 -3.46 -7.49 0.64
CA GLU A 17 -4.39 -8.60 0.38
C GLU A 17 -3.68 -9.95 0.33
N GLU A 18 -2.56 -10.08 -0.37
CA GLU A 18 -1.76 -11.31 -0.39
C GLU A 18 -1.32 -11.74 1.03
N PHE A 19 -0.92 -10.79 1.87
CA PHE A 19 -0.53 -11.07 3.25
C PHE A 19 -1.72 -11.45 4.14
N ARG A 20 -2.91 -10.87 3.93
CA ARG A 20 -4.14 -11.30 4.62
C ARG A 20 -4.54 -12.72 4.27
N THR A 21 -4.52 -13.07 2.98
CA THR A 21 -4.84 -14.44 2.54
C THR A 21 -3.85 -15.45 3.13
N LYS A 22 -2.56 -15.10 3.17
CA LYS A 22 -1.54 -15.95 3.82
C LYS A 22 -1.74 -16.06 5.33
N ALA A 23 -2.19 -14.99 5.99
CA ALA A 23 -2.50 -15.00 7.41
C ALA A 23 -3.69 -15.92 7.70
N ASP A 24 -4.74 -15.86 6.89
CA ASP A 24 -5.93 -16.70 7.00
C ASP A 24 -5.61 -18.20 6.88
N ASN A 25 -4.70 -18.54 5.96
CA ASN A 25 -4.24 -19.91 5.76
C ASN A 25 -3.15 -20.37 6.75
N ALA A 26 -2.67 -19.50 7.64
CA ALA A 26 -1.59 -19.85 8.55
C ALA A 26 -2.12 -20.65 9.76
N GLU A 27 -1.64 -21.89 9.89
CA GLU A 27 -1.99 -22.78 11.01
C GLU A 27 -1.43 -22.30 12.35
N HIS A 28 -0.26 -21.64 12.32
CA HIS A 28 0.38 -21.11 13.51
C HIS A 28 -0.13 -19.71 13.84
N ARG A 29 -0.71 -19.55 15.02
CA ARG A 29 -1.24 -18.26 15.52
C ARG A 29 -0.20 -17.13 15.44
N GLN A 30 1.05 -17.40 15.81
CA GLN A 30 2.13 -16.41 15.75
C GLN A 30 2.42 -15.93 14.32
N VAL A 31 2.32 -16.83 13.33
CA VAL A 31 2.56 -16.53 11.91
C VAL A 31 1.37 -15.73 11.36
N ARG A 32 0.14 -16.12 11.73
CA ARG A 32 -1.06 -15.34 11.40
C ARG A 32 -0.97 -13.91 11.92
N GLU A 33 -0.60 -13.72 13.18
CA GLU A 33 -0.47 -12.38 13.77
C GLU A 33 0.62 -11.55 13.09
N ALA A 34 1.77 -12.15 12.79
CA ALA A 34 2.84 -11.47 12.06
C ALA A 34 2.41 -11.05 10.64
N LEU A 35 1.72 -11.93 9.92
CA LEU A 35 1.22 -11.66 8.56
C LEU A 35 0.09 -10.62 8.56
N SER A 36 -0.81 -10.64 9.54
CA SER A 36 -1.83 -9.61 9.71
C SER A 36 -1.22 -8.23 9.96
N ARG A 37 -0.23 -8.12 10.86
CA ARG A 37 0.48 -6.86 11.12
C ARG A 37 1.22 -6.34 9.89
N ALA A 38 1.80 -7.25 9.10
CA ALA A 38 2.42 -6.91 7.83
C ALA A 38 1.38 -6.35 6.84
N ALA A 39 0.22 -7.00 6.71
CA ALA A 39 -0.86 -6.52 5.86
C ALA A 39 -1.38 -5.14 6.27
N GLU A 40 -1.53 -4.88 7.56
CA GLU A 40 -1.92 -3.56 8.08
C GLU A 40 -0.88 -2.48 7.74
N SER A 41 0.40 -2.79 7.88
CA SER A 41 1.50 -1.88 7.49
C SER A 41 1.45 -1.54 6.00
N TYR A 42 1.16 -2.53 5.14
CA TYR A 42 1.00 -2.30 3.70
C TYR A 42 -0.26 -1.49 3.35
N ASP A 43 -1.36 -1.66 4.08
CA ASP A 43 -2.56 -0.84 3.90
C ASP A 43 -2.30 0.62 4.29
N GLU A 44 -1.58 0.86 5.38
CA GLU A 44 -1.15 2.20 5.77
C GLU A 44 -0.24 2.85 4.71
N LEU A 45 0.72 2.09 4.17
CA LEU A 45 1.56 2.57 3.07
C LEU A 45 0.74 2.90 1.82
N ALA A 46 -0.30 2.11 1.52
CA ALA A 46 -1.21 2.40 0.42
C ALA A 46 -1.93 3.73 0.64
N ARG A 47 -2.51 3.95 1.82
CA ARG A 47 -3.20 5.21 2.17
C ARG A 47 -2.27 6.42 2.10
N ARG A 48 -1.05 6.29 2.63
CA ARG A 48 -0.04 7.35 2.55
C ARG A 48 0.36 7.65 1.10
N ALA A 49 0.53 6.62 0.27
CA ALA A 49 0.81 6.79 -1.14
C ALA A 49 -0.36 7.46 -1.90
N GLU A 50 -1.61 7.15 -1.55
CA GLU A 50 -2.79 7.86 -2.09
C GLU A 50 -2.81 9.33 -1.68
N ALA A 51 -2.51 9.62 -0.41
CA ALA A 51 -2.45 10.99 0.11
C ALA A 51 -1.35 11.82 -0.58
N ILE A 52 -0.14 11.26 -0.70
CA ILE A 52 0.98 11.92 -1.39
C ILE A 52 0.64 12.15 -2.88
N LYS A 53 0.07 11.15 -3.56
CA LYS A 53 -0.38 11.31 -4.95
C LYS A 53 -1.42 12.42 -5.09
N THR A 54 -2.34 12.53 -4.14
CA THR A 54 -3.38 13.58 -4.13
C THR A 54 -2.78 14.96 -3.94
N VAL A 55 -1.83 15.12 -3.01
CA VAL A 55 -1.11 16.38 -2.79
C VAL A 55 -0.27 16.78 -4.01
N GLN A 56 0.39 15.80 -4.66
CA GLN A 56 1.17 16.03 -5.87
C GLN A 56 0.29 16.46 -7.06
N ASP A 57 -0.89 15.83 -7.26
CA ASP A 57 -1.85 16.20 -8.32
C ASP A 57 -2.41 17.62 -8.12
N VAL A 58 -2.70 17.99 -6.87
CA VAL A 58 -3.16 19.34 -6.51
C VAL A 58 -2.06 20.37 -6.73
N ALA A 59 -0.82 20.06 -6.37
CA ALA A 59 0.33 20.94 -6.61
C ALA A 59 0.59 21.13 -8.12
N ASP A 60 0.53 20.07 -8.92
CA ASP A 60 0.73 20.12 -10.38
C ASP A 60 -0.36 20.95 -11.08
N ARG A 61 -1.64 20.77 -10.72
CA ARG A 61 -2.73 21.61 -11.25
C ARG A 61 -2.66 23.08 -10.83
N GLY A 62 -2.13 23.35 -9.64
CA GLY A 62 -1.94 24.73 -9.16
C GLY A 62 -0.87 25.49 -9.93
N VAL A 63 0.11 24.79 -10.51
CA VAL A 63 1.22 25.39 -11.28
C VAL A 63 0.82 25.68 -12.73
N LEU A 64 -0.14 24.94 -13.30
CA LEU A 64 -0.64 25.17 -14.67
C LEU A 64 -1.64 26.34 -14.79
N SER A 65 -1.96 27.03 -13.70
CA SER A 65 -2.90 28.16 -13.68
C SER A 65 -2.22 29.53 -13.46
N GLN A 66 -0.90 29.64 -13.65
CA GLN A 66 -0.18 30.92 -13.56
C GLN A 66 0.45 31.31 -14.90
#